data_AF-A0A847F5Y8-F1
#
_entry.id   AF-A0A847F5Y8-F1
#
_cell.length_a   1.000
_cell.length_b   1.000
_cell.length_c   1.000
_cell.angle_alpha   90.00
_cell.angle_beta   90.00
_cell.angle_gamma   90.00
#
_symmetry.space_group_name_H-M   'P 1'
#
loop_
_entity.id
_entity.type
_entity.pdbx_description
1 polymer ?
#
loop_
_entity_poly.entity_id
_entity_poly.type
_entity_poly.pdbx_seq_one_letter_code
_entity_poly.pdbx_strand_id
1 'polypeptide(L)'
;MSTSSFIGTRRLPRYLLEEQERIAESARAFGLDFFDTIFEMVPYYQMSEIAAYEGFPIRYPHYRFGMEYERFRKSDEYGLSRIYELVINNNPGVAYLLEGNSLVDQKLVMAHV
;
A
#
# COMPACT_ATOMS: atom_id res chain seq x y z
N MET A 1 27.75 11.62 -2.14
CA MET A 1 27.93 10.55 -1.13
C MET A 1 26.66 10.49 -0.29
N SER A 2 25.95 9.36 -0.38
CA SER A 2 24.79 8.90 0.41
C SER A 2 23.53 9.80 0.43
N THR A 3 22.67 9.65 -0.58
CA THR A 3 21.23 9.86 -0.42
C THR A 3 20.66 8.66 0.34
N SER A 4 20.12 8.95 1.53
CA SER A 4 19.59 7.97 2.47
C SER A 4 18.48 7.14 1.83
N SER A 5 18.77 5.87 1.52
CA SER A 5 17.81 4.87 1.05
C SER A 5 17.07 4.29 2.26
N PHE A 6 15.96 4.91 2.64
CA PHE A 6 15.06 4.44 3.70
C PHE A 6 13.62 4.29 3.18
N ILE A 7 13.48 3.70 1.98
CA ILE A 7 12.21 3.13 1.50
C ILE A 7 12.46 1.64 1.34
N GLY A 8 11.65 0.84 2.03
CA GLY A 8 11.91 -0.56 2.33
C GLY A 8 12.16 -1.43 1.11
N THR A 9 13.06 -2.38 1.27
CA THR A 9 13.56 -3.33 0.26
C THR A 9 12.54 -4.37 -0.23
N ARG A 10 11.22 -4.17 -0.02
CA ARG A 10 10.19 -5.09 -0.52
C ARG A 10 9.71 -4.64 -1.89
N ARG A 11 10.54 -4.95 -2.89
CA ARG A 11 10.15 -4.79 -4.30
C ARG A 11 8.92 -5.65 -4.58
N LEU A 12 7.96 -5.08 -5.31
CA LEU A 12 6.86 -5.82 -5.93
C LEU A 12 7.37 -7.12 -6.57
N PRO A 13 6.67 -8.24 -6.37
CA PRO A 13 6.90 -9.44 -7.16
C PRO A 13 6.87 -9.13 -8.66
N ARG A 14 7.72 -9.81 -9.43
CA ARG A 14 7.86 -9.56 -10.87
C ARG A 14 6.53 -9.58 -11.63
N TYR A 15 5.64 -10.51 -11.29
CA TYR A 15 4.34 -10.61 -11.94
C TYR A 15 3.45 -9.37 -11.70
N LEU A 16 3.57 -8.69 -10.56
CA LEU A 16 2.85 -7.43 -10.32
C LEU A 16 3.52 -6.25 -11.01
N LEU A 17 4.85 -6.24 -11.16
CA LEU A 17 5.53 -5.22 -11.97
C LEU A 17 5.06 -5.25 -13.43
N GLU A 18 4.94 -6.45 -14.00
CA GLU A 18 4.42 -6.63 -15.36
C GLU A 18 2.97 -6.15 -15.49
N GLU A 19 2.14 -6.36 -14.46
CA GLU A 19 0.78 -5.84 -14.44
C GLU A 19 0.71 -4.31 -14.20
N GLN A 20 1.62 -3.75 -13.41
CA GLN A 20 1.77 -2.30 -13.25
C GLN A 20 2.02 -1.61 -14.58
N GLU A 21 2.97 -2.14 -15.36
CA GLU A 21 3.32 -1.60 -16.68
C GLU A 21 2.12 -1.69 -17.64
N ARG A 22 1.41 -2.82 -17.66
CA ARG A 22 0.20 -3.01 -18.49
C ARG A 22 -0.93 -2.05 -18.15
N ILE A 23 -1.17 -1.83 -16.85
CA ILE A 23 -2.20 -0.90 -16.37
C ILE A 23 -1.80 0.54 -16.75
N ALA A 24 -0.54 0.93 -16.53
CA ALA A 24 -0.05 2.24 -16.88
C ALA A 24 -0.09 2.51 -18.39
N GLU A 25 0.27 1.53 -19.22
CA GLU A 25 0.16 1.62 -20.69
C GLU A 25 -1.30 1.79 -21.12
N SER A 26 -2.22 1.02 -20.53
CA SER A 26 -3.65 1.14 -20.80
C SER A 26 -4.17 2.53 -20.42
N ALA A 27 -3.83 3.02 -19.22
CA ALA A 27 -4.25 4.34 -18.75
C ALA A 27 -3.75 5.47 -19.67
N ARG A 28 -2.49 5.41 -20.12
CA ARG A 28 -1.94 6.37 -21.10
C ARG A 28 -2.64 6.27 -22.46
N ALA A 29 -2.99 5.06 -22.91
CA ALA A 29 -3.74 4.86 -24.15
C ALA A 29 -5.15 5.48 -24.11
N PHE A 30 -5.77 5.54 -22.92
CA PHE A 30 -7.01 6.28 -22.68
C PHE A 30 -6.81 7.79 -22.47
N GLY A 31 -5.58 8.29 -22.51
CA GLY A 31 -5.25 9.71 -22.33
C GLY A 31 -5.36 10.20 -20.89
N LEU A 32 -5.27 9.30 -19.90
CA LEU A 32 -5.26 9.67 -18.49
C LEU A 32 -3.88 10.18 -18.06
N ASP A 33 -3.90 11.17 -17.18
CA ASP A 33 -2.71 11.71 -16.51
C ASP A 33 -2.76 11.31 -15.03
N PHE A 34 -1.68 10.73 -14.52
CA PHE A 34 -1.59 10.20 -13.16
C PHE A 34 -0.15 10.34 -12.65
N PHE A 35 0.00 10.42 -11.32
CA PHE A 35 1.32 10.53 -10.70
C PHE A 35 2.08 9.21 -10.80
N ASP A 36 3.41 9.29 -10.73
CA ASP A 36 4.23 8.11 -10.53
C ASP A 36 3.90 7.48 -9.17
N THR A 37 3.38 6.26 -9.20
CA THR A 37 2.97 5.52 -8.00
C THR A 37 3.94 4.39 -7.69
N ILE A 38 4.47 4.40 -6.47
CA ILE A 38 5.33 3.35 -5.92
C ILE A 38 4.43 2.36 -5.17
N PHE A 39 4.35 1.12 -5.66
CA PHE A 39 3.63 0.06 -4.94
C PHE A 39 4.57 -0.74 -4.04
N GLU A 40 4.12 -1.03 -2.83
CA GLU A 40 4.86 -1.84 -1.85
C GLU A 40 3.97 -2.96 -1.31
N MET A 41 4.47 -4.19 -1.34
CA MET A 41 3.77 -5.33 -0.73
C MET A 41 4.07 -5.38 0.77
N VAL A 42 3.02 -5.33 1.58
CA VAL A 42 3.11 -5.35 3.04
C VAL A 42 2.30 -6.51 3.63
N PRO A 43 2.84 -7.18 4.66
CA PRO A 43 2.10 -8.18 5.42
C PRO A 43 1.02 -7.51 6.26
N TYR A 44 0.05 -8.30 6.67
CA TYR A 44 -1.11 -7.82 7.41
C TYR A 44 -0.79 -7.01 8.68
N TYR A 45 0.20 -7.44 9.48
CA TYR A 45 0.58 -6.70 10.68
C TYR A 45 1.12 -5.31 10.33
N GLN A 46 1.90 -5.19 9.26
CA GLN A 46 2.47 -3.92 8.83
C GLN A 46 1.40 -3.02 8.20
N MET A 47 0.44 -3.59 7.46
CA MET A 47 -0.74 -2.84 6.99
C MET A 47 -1.51 -2.24 8.17
N SER A 48 -1.71 -3.02 9.24
CA SER A 48 -2.38 -2.55 10.45
C SER A 48 -1.59 -1.46 11.17
N GLU A 49 -0.25 -1.55 11.21
CA GLU A 49 0.62 -0.51 11.75
C GLU A 49 0.47 0.79 10.94
N ILE A 50 0.60 0.72 9.62
CA ILE A 50 0.50 1.90 8.75
C ILE A 50 -0.90 2.53 8.87
N ALA A 51 -1.96 1.73 8.89
CA ALA A 51 -3.32 2.19 9.07
C ALA A 51 -3.55 2.86 10.43
N ALA A 52 -3.01 2.30 11.51
CA ALA A 52 -3.09 2.89 12.84
C ALA A 52 -2.39 4.26 12.92
N TYR A 53 -1.33 4.44 12.13
CA TYR A 53 -0.62 5.72 12.00
C TYR A 53 -1.20 6.63 10.91
N GLU A 54 -2.33 6.24 10.30
CA GLU A 54 -3.00 6.97 9.21
C GLU A 54 -2.04 7.25 8.02
N GLY A 55 -1.11 6.33 7.73
CA GLY A 55 -0.15 6.45 6.64
C GLY A 55 1.09 7.31 6.93
N PHE A 56 1.21 7.90 8.13
CA PHE A 56 2.37 8.74 8.46
C PHE A 56 3.54 7.89 8.99
N PRO A 57 4.77 8.06 8.46
CA PRO A 57 5.94 7.30 8.93
C PRO A 57 6.27 7.52 10.41
N ILE A 58 6.03 8.73 10.92
CA ILE A 58 6.28 9.10 12.32
C ILE A 58 5.11 9.94 12.82
N ARG A 59 4.63 9.59 14.01
CA ARG A 59 3.68 10.39 14.80
C ARG A 59 4.18 10.60 16.22
N TYR A 60 3.59 11.56 16.93
CA TYR A 60 3.84 11.72 18.36
C TYR A 60 3.40 10.46 19.11
N PRO A 61 4.15 10.01 20.14
CA PRO A 61 3.83 8.79 20.85
C PRO A 61 2.54 8.97 21.66
N HIS A 62 1.48 8.26 21.27
CA HIS A 62 0.18 8.34 21.93
C HIS A 62 -0.51 6.98 21.98
N TYR A 63 -1.06 6.62 23.14
CA TYR A 63 -1.66 5.30 23.40
C TYR A 63 -2.81 4.96 22.42
N ARG A 64 -3.52 5.98 21.91
CA ARG A 64 -4.57 5.83 20.89
C ARG A 64 -4.10 5.01 19.69
N PHE A 65 -2.87 5.20 19.22
CA PHE A 65 -2.38 4.48 18.03
C PHE A 65 -2.18 2.99 18.31
N GLY A 66 -1.74 2.62 19.52
CA GLY A 66 -1.69 1.22 19.96
C GLY A 66 -3.08 0.59 20.06
N MET A 67 -4.07 1.35 20.55
CA MET A 67 -5.47 0.90 20.60
C MET A 67 -6.07 0.69 19.20
N GLU A 68 -5.79 1.60 18.26
CA GLU A 68 -6.24 1.45 16.86
C GLU A 68 -5.54 0.28 16.16
N TYR A 69 -4.24 0.09 16.39
CA TYR A 69 -3.52 -1.08 15.88
C TYR A 69 -4.16 -2.39 16.35
N GLU A 70 -4.45 -2.51 17.66
CA GLU A 70 -5.10 -3.71 18.19
C GLU A 70 -6.51 -3.92 17.63
N ARG A 71 -7.25 -2.83 17.38
CA ARG A 71 -8.55 -2.90 16.70
C ARG A 71 -8.39 -3.44 15.28
N PHE A 72 -7.52 -2.86 14.47
CA PHE A 72 -7.31 -3.30 13.10
C PHE A 72 -6.85 -4.76 13.06
N ARG A 73 -5.81 -5.08 13.84
CA ARG A 73 -5.21 -6.42 13.92
C ARG A 73 -6.24 -7.49 14.25
N LYS A 74 -7.12 -7.25 15.22
CA LYS A 74 -8.20 -8.18 15.58
C LYS A 74 -9.29 -8.26 14.52
N SER A 75 -9.65 -7.14 13.91
CA SER A 75 -10.71 -7.12 12.91
C SER A 75 -10.39 -7.99 11.70
N ASP A 76 -9.16 -8.02 11.17
CA ASP A 76 -8.83 -8.98 10.09
C ASP A 76 -8.45 -10.37 10.60
N GLU A 77 -7.88 -10.53 11.80
CA GLU A 77 -7.68 -11.86 12.42
C GLU A 77 -9.00 -12.63 12.57
N TYR A 78 -10.09 -11.93 12.93
CA TYR A 78 -11.44 -12.49 13.00
C TYR A 78 -12.22 -12.41 11.68
N GLY A 79 -11.62 -11.89 10.60
CA GLY A 79 -12.27 -11.77 9.29
C GLY A 79 -13.44 -10.79 9.23
N LEU A 80 -13.53 -9.84 10.16
CA LEU A 80 -14.59 -8.83 10.25
C LEU A 80 -14.39 -7.68 9.25
N SER A 81 -13.15 -7.30 8.97
CA SER A 81 -12.82 -6.26 7.99
C SER A 81 -11.42 -6.48 7.44
N ARG A 82 -11.19 -6.28 6.14
CA ARG A 82 -9.88 -6.40 5.51
C ARG A 82 -9.50 -5.10 4.80
N ILE A 83 -8.25 -4.65 5.00
CA ILE A 83 -7.67 -3.52 4.27
C ILE A 83 -6.98 -4.08 3.04
N TYR A 84 -7.55 -3.87 1.85
CA TYR A 84 -6.94 -4.31 0.60
C TYR A 84 -5.70 -3.49 0.24
N GLU A 85 -5.77 -2.19 0.52
CA GLU A 85 -4.76 -1.21 0.17
C GLU A 85 -4.72 -0.04 1.16
N LEU A 86 -3.60 0.67 1.19
CA LEU A 86 -3.51 2.00 1.80
C LEU A 86 -2.69 2.91 0.88
N VAL A 87 -3.25 4.06 0.54
CA VAL A 87 -2.65 4.99 -0.42
C VAL A 87 -2.30 6.31 0.24
N ILE A 88 -1.06 6.73 0.06
CA ILE A 88 -0.59 8.08 0.38
C ILE A 88 -0.55 8.86 -0.94
N ASN A 89 -1.49 9.77 -1.08
CA ASN A 89 -1.62 10.62 -2.26
C ASN A 89 -0.59 11.76 -2.23
N ASN A 90 0.64 11.43 -2.61
CA ASN A 90 1.77 12.36 -2.74
C ASN A 90 2.30 12.33 -4.19
N ASN A 91 3.30 13.14 -4.51
CA ASN A 91 4.05 13.05 -5.77
C ASN A 91 5.54 12.78 -5.46
N PRO A 92 6.04 11.54 -5.65
CA PRO A 92 5.33 10.34 -6.12
C PRO A 92 4.32 9.81 -5.09
N GLY A 93 3.29 9.11 -5.59
CA GLY A 93 2.29 8.43 -4.77
C GLY A 93 2.87 7.15 -4.19
N VAL A 94 2.40 6.74 -3.01
CA VAL A 94 2.84 5.48 -2.38
C VAL A 94 1.60 4.65 -2.05
N ALA A 95 1.55 3.43 -2.57
CA ALA A 95 0.43 2.52 -2.38
C ALA A 95 0.92 1.20 -1.75
N TYR A 96 0.41 0.89 -0.58
CA TYR A 96 0.68 -0.36 0.12
C TYR A 96 -0.36 -1.40 -0.28
N LEU A 97 0.11 -2.56 -0.73
CA LEU A 97 -0.69 -3.70 -1.17
C LEU A 97 -0.63 -4.81 -0.11
N LEU A 98 -1.77 -5.36 0.28
CA LEU A 98 -1.80 -6.44 1.28
C LEU A 98 -1.28 -7.78 0.72
N GLU A 99 -0.29 -8.36 1.41
CA GLU A 99 0.21 -9.72 1.17
C GLU A 99 -0.87 -10.75 1.52
N GLY A 100 -1.46 -11.38 0.51
CA GLY A 100 -2.56 -12.35 0.65
C GLY A 100 -3.80 -12.02 -0.17
N ASN A 101 -3.88 -10.82 -0.78
CA ASN A 101 -4.90 -10.52 -1.79
C ASN A 101 -4.73 -11.42 -3.02
N SER A 102 -5.85 -11.74 -3.70
CA SER A 102 -5.78 -12.47 -4.96
C SER A 102 -5.14 -11.60 -6.05
N LEU A 103 -4.65 -12.21 -7.13
CA LEU A 103 -4.10 -11.46 -8.26
C LEU A 103 -5.11 -10.46 -8.84
N VAL A 104 -6.39 -10.84 -8.88
CA VAL A 104 -7.46 -9.97 -9.38
C VAL A 104 -7.64 -8.76 -8.48
N ASP A 105 -7.65 -8.96 -7.15
CA ASP A 105 -7.77 -7.87 -6.19
C ASP A 105 -6.58 -6.91 -6.30
N GLN A 106 -5.35 -7.45 -6.43
CA GLN A 106 -4.16 -6.61 -6.62
C GLN A 106 -4.26 -5.77 -7.88
N LYS A 107 -4.70 -6.37 -9.00
CA LYS A 107 -4.88 -5.63 -10.26
C LYS A 107 -5.98 -4.57 -10.15
N LEU A 108 -7.06 -4.87 -9.43
CA LEU A 108 -8.15 -3.92 -9.22
C LEU A 108 -7.67 -2.71 -8.42
N VAL A 109 -6.97 -2.94 -7.31
CA VAL A 109 -6.31 -1.92 -6.48
C VAL A 109 -5.36 -1.09 -7.33
N MET A 110 -4.44 -1.73 -8.05
CA MET A 110 -3.43 -1.03 -8.87
C MET A 110 -4.03 -0.20 -10.01
N ALA A 111 -5.22 -0.57 -10.50
CA ALA A 111 -5.94 0.21 -11.51
C ALA A 111 -6.84 1.30 -10.91
N HIS A 112 -7.19 1.19 -9.63
CA HIS A 112 -7.95 2.18 -8.90
C HIS A 112 -7.08 3.39 -8.53
N VAL A 113 -5.84 3.14 -8.10
CA VAL A 113 -4.88 4.15 -7.63
C VAL A 113 -4.25 4.92 -8.78
#